data_AF-A0A251UL17-F1
#
_entry.id   AF-A0A251UL17-F1
#
_cell.length_a   1.000
_cell.length_b   1.000
_cell.length_c   1.000
_cell.angle_alpha   90.00
_cell.angle_beta   90.00
_cell.angle_gamma   90.00
#
_symmetry.space_group_name_H-M   'P 1'
#
loop_
_entity.id
_entity.type
_entity.pdbx_description
1 polymer ?
#
loop_
_entity_poly.entity_id
_entity_poly.type
_entity_poly.pdbx_seq_one_letter_code
_entity_poly.pdbx_strand_id
1 'polypeptide(L)' 'MRKFDPWPVFFKREFNRNWPFLVGFAITGTIISKFLPSDSSSEFLLGQWVGMCASW' A
#
# COMPACT_ATOMS: atom_id res chain seq x y z
N MET A 1 -37.58 -7.06 -10.17
CA MET A 1 -36.47 -6.20 -10.65
C MET A 1 -35.24 -6.52 -9.82
N ARG A 2 -34.13 -6.94 -10.43
CA ARG A 2 -32.86 -7.12 -9.71
C ARG A 2 -32.42 -5.72 -9.25
N LYS A 3 -32.36 -5.50 -7.95
CA LYS A 3 -31.92 -4.22 -7.39
C LYS A 3 -30.45 -4.08 -7.77
N PHE A 4 -30.14 -3.08 -8.60
CA PHE A 4 -28.76 -2.78 -8.93
C PHE A 4 -28.11 -2.28 -7.65
N ASP A 5 -27.18 -3.06 -7.10
CA ASP A 5 -26.35 -2.63 -5.99
C ASP A 5 -25.11 -1.95 -6.58
N PRO A 6 -25.05 -0.61 -6.57
CA PRO A 6 -23.95 0.13 -7.21
C PRO A 6 -22.64 -0.02 -6.43
N TRP A 7 -22.73 -0.38 -5.15
CA TRP A 7 -21.62 -0.46 -4.20
C TRP A 7 -20.47 -1.38 -4.65
N PRO A 8 -20.71 -2.65 -5.04
CA PRO A 8 -19.65 -3.50 -5.58
C PRO A 8 -19.01 -2.95 -6.87
N VAL A 9 -19.75 -2.17 -7.67
CA VAL A 9 -19.21 -1.55 -8.89
C VAL A 9 -18.30 -0.37 -8.54
N PHE A 10 -18.68 0.45 -7.58
CA PHE A 10 -17.86 1.56 -7.07
C PHE A 10 -16.59 1.04 -6.39
N PHE A 11 -16.72 0.07 -5.48
CA PHE A 11 -15.57 -0.55 -4.85
C PHE A 11 -14.64 -1.18 -5.87
N LYS A 12 -15.17 -1.93 -6.84
CA LYS A 12 -14.34 -2.56 -7.86
C LYS A 12 -13.64 -1.55 -8.75
N ARG A 13 -14.25 -0.40 -9.06
CA ARG A 13 -13.62 0.67 -9.85
C ARG A 13 -12.56 1.42 -9.05
N GLU A 14 -12.88 1.83 -7.83
CA GLU A 14 -11.98 2.62 -7.00
C GLU A 14 -10.80 1.78 -6.52
N PHE A 15 -11.05 0.54 -6.12
CA PHE A 15 -10.02 -0.41 -5.78
C PHE A 15 -9.12 -0.71 -6.97
N ASN A 16 -9.63 -0.86 -8.20
CA ASN A 16 -8.75 -1.06 -9.36
C ASN A 16 -7.78 0.12 -9.62
N ARG A 17 -8.15 1.34 -9.21
CA ARG A 17 -7.31 2.53 -9.39
C ARG A 17 -6.25 2.65 -8.30
N ASN A 18 -6.60 2.36 -7.04
CA ASN A 18 -5.67 2.45 -5.89
C ASN A 18 -4.92 1.15 -5.57
N TRP A 19 -5.35 0.00 -6.10
CA TRP A 19 -4.70 -1.30 -5.94
C TRP A 19 -3.21 -1.32 -6.30
N PRO A 20 -2.76 -0.76 -7.45
CA PRO A 20 -1.34 -0.74 -7.76
C PRO A 20 -0.51 0.03 -6.72
N PHE A 21 -1.09 1.05 -6.08
CA PHE A 21 -0.42 1.77 -4.99
C PHE A 21 -0.31 0.91 -3.73
N LEU A 22 -1.39 0.25 -3.29
CA LEU A 22 -1.35 -0.64 -2.12
C LEU A 22 -0.37 -1.80 -2.32
N VAL A 23 -0.40 -2.42 -3.52
CA VAL A 23 0.49 -3.52 -3.87
C VAL A 23 1.95 -3.04 -3.94
N GLY A 24 2.22 -1.92 -4.61
CA GLY A 24 3.56 -1.34 -4.67
C GLY A 24 4.10 -0.94 -3.29
N PHE A 25 3.22 -0.44 -2.43
CA PHE A 25 3.56 -0.06 -1.05
C PHE A 25 3.94 -1.26 -0.20
N ALA A 26 3.14 -2.34 -0.25
CA ALA A 26 3.43 -3.59 0.45
C ALA A 26 4.72 -4.26 -0.07
N ILE A 27 4.91 -4.30 -1.39
CA ILE A 27 6.13 -4.84 -1.99
C ILE A 27 7.35 -4.04 -1.51
N THR A 28 7.29 -2.71 -1.52
CA THR A 28 8.38 -1.85 -1.04
C THR A 28 8.71 -2.13 0.42
N GLY A 29 7.71 -2.23 1.31
CA GLY A 29 7.92 -2.60 2.72
C GLY A 29 8.56 -3.98 2.89
N THR A 30 8.15 -4.97 2.09
CA THR A 30 8.76 -6.32 2.15
C THR A 30 10.19 -6.35 1.63
N ILE A 31 10.52 -5.57 0.58
CA ILE A 31 11.89 -5.44 0.08
C ILE A 31 12.76 -4.79 1.14
N ILE A 32 12.28 -3.69 1.75
CA ILE A 32 13.00 -2.99 2.81
C ILE A 32 13.28 -3.94 3.98
N SER A 33 12.28 -4.72 4.39
CA SER A 33 12.41 -5.66 5.52
C SER A 33 13.32 -6.86 5.26
N LYS A 34 13.46 -7.30 3.99
CA LYS A 34 14.24 -8.50 3.65
C LYS A 34 15.66 -8.22 3.14
N PHE A 35 15.86 -7.12 2.43
CA PHE A 35 17.11 -6.87 1.71
C PHE A 35 18.00 -5.81 2.37
N LEU A 36 17.46 -4.99 3.28
CA LEU A 36 18.28 -4.06 4.04
C LEU A 36 18.65 -4.71 5.38
N PRO A 37 19.95 -5.00 5.62
CA PRO A 37 20.41 -5.33 6.97
C PRO A 37 20.09 -4.14 7.90
N SER A 38 19.97 -4.41 9.21
CA SER A 38 19.72 -3.43 10.29
C SER A 38 20.90 -2.47 10.46
N ASP A 39 21.16 -1.72 9.41
CA ASP A 39 22.14 -0.67 9.31
C ASP A 39 21.39 0.66 9.38
N SER A 40 22.08 1.72 9.78
CA SER A 40 21.53 3.08 9.99
C SER A 40 20.67 3.60 8.82
N SER A 41 21.01 3.21 7.59
CA SER A 41 20.27 3.55 6.36
C SER A 41 18.89 2.88 6.26
N SER A 42 18.73 1.69 6.82
CA SER A 42 17.49 0.89 6.78
C SER A 42 16.43 1.44 7.72
N GLU A 43 16.82 1.92 8.90
CA GLU A 43 15.91 2.56 9.86
C GLU A 43 15.41 3.91 9.34
N PHE A 44 16.23 4.64 8.59
CA PHE A 44 15.79 5.87 7.92
C PHE A 44 14.72 5.59 6.85
N LEU A 45 14.92 4.56 6.02
CA LEU A 45 13.95 4.15 5.00
C LEU A 45 12.67 3.57 5.60
N LEU A 46 12.78 2.79 6.68
CA LEU A 46 11.62 2.34 7.47
C LEU A 46 10.90 3.51 8.12
N GLY A 47 11.62 4.47 8.68
CA GLY A 47 11.05 5.69 9.26
C GLY A 47 10.33 6.56 8.23
N GLN A 48 10.90 6.72 7.03
CA GLN A 48 10.23 7.40 5.91
C GLN A 48 8.99 6.63 5.45
N TRP A 49 9.08 5.30 5.30
CA TRP A 49 7.96 4.47 4.89
C TRP A 49 6.83 4.47 5.92
N VAL A 50 7.15 4.38 7.23
CA VAL A 50 6.18 4.51 8.33
C VAL A 50 5.58 5.92 8.38
N GLY A 51 6.36 6.97 8.13
CA GLY A 51 5.84 8.33 7.98
C GLY A 51 4.88 8.46 6.80
N MET A 52 5.15 7.77 5.68
CA MET A 52 4.24 7.68 4.54
C MET A 52 2.98 6.86 4.87
N CYS A 53 3.09 5.77 5.64
CA CYS A 53 1.93 5.00 6.14
C CYS A 53 0.99 5.88 6.98
N ALA A 54 1.56 6.74 7.84
CA ALA A 54 0.80 7.55 8.78
C ALA A 54 0.08 8.74 8.12
N SER A 55 0.42 9.06 6.87
CA SER A 55 -0.13 10.18 6.10
C SER A 55 -1.18 9.74 5.06
N TRP A 56 -1.38 8.43 4.91
CA TRP A 56 -2.36 7.81 4.01
C TRP A 56 -3.65 7.42 4.74
#